data_AF-A0A819NXX8-F1
#
_entry.id   AF-A0A819NXX8-F1
#
_cell.length_a   1.000
_cell.length_b   1.000
_cell.length_c   1.000
_cell.angle_alpha   90.00
_cell.angle_beta   90.00
_cell.angle_gamma   90.00
#
_symmetry.space_group_name_H-M   'P 1'
#
loop_
_entity.id
_entity.type
_entity.pdbx_description
1 polymer ?
#
loop_
_entity_poly.entity_id
_entity_poly.type
_entity_poly.pdbx_seq_one_letter_code
_entity_poly.pdbx_strand_id
1 'polypeptide(L)'
;ESCTVSILPALFYILICLKTKADTQITIGAIMTAIYALVMSMIQVLFFLPSVAATFIVTDRLHRNEMFNLLHGFLYLIRIPGDYLLVTYALCN
;
A
#
# COMPACT_ATOMS: atom_id res chain seq x y z
N GLU A 1 -6.32 15.83 13.63
CA GLU A 1 -4.86 16.14 13.49
C GLU A 1 -4.16 15.26 12.45
N SER A 2 -4.69 14.08 12.09
CA SER A 2 -4.07 13.15 11.13
C SER A 2 -4.05 13.58 9.66
N CYS A 3 -5.00 14.40 9.19
CA CYS A 3 -5.05 14.82 7.77
C CYS A 3 -3.83 15.66 7.36
N THR A 4 -3.28 16.45 8.29
CA THR A 4 -2.13 17.33 8.01
C THR A 4 -0.88 16.53 7.66
N VAL A 5 -0.64 15.40 8.34
CA VAL A 5 0.50 14.51 8.08
C VAL A 5 0.33 13.74 6.78
N SER A 6 -0.91 13.41 6.40
CA SER A 6 -1.20 12.66 5.17
C SER A 6 -1.04 13.50 3.89
N ILE A 7 -1.32 14.81 3.97
CA ILE A 7 -1.19 15.75 2.85
C ILE A 7 0.27 16.16 2.62
N LEU A 8 1.12 16.09 3.65
CA LEU A 8 2.51 16.53 3.63
C LEU A 8 3.34 15.93 2.48
N PRO A 9 3.38 14.59 2.27
CA PRO A 9 4.15 14.01 1.16
C PRO A 9 3.60 14.39 -0.22
N ALA A 10 2.28 14.59 -0.35
CA ALA A 10 1.66 15.03 -1.60
C ALA A 10 2.05 16.48 -1.95
N LEU A 11 1.98 17.40 -0.98
CA LEU A 11 2.43 18.79 -1.17
C LEU A 11 3.93 18.88 -1.49
N PHE A 12 4.75 18.10 -0.78
CA PHE A 12 6.19 18.03 -1.03
C PHE A 12 6.48 17.59 -2.46
N TYR A 13 5.82 16.53 -2.94
CA TYR A 13 6.03 16.04 -4.31
C TYR A 13 5.52 17.02 -5.37
N ILE A 14 4.40 17.69 -5.15
CA ILE A 14 3.89 18.73 -6.07
C ILE A 14 4.88 19.89 -6.20
N LEU A 15 5.49 20.34 -5.11
CA LEU A 15 6.48 21.42 -5.15
C LEU A 15 7.74 21.03 -5.94
N ILE A 16 8.20 19.79 -5.78
CA ILE A 16 9.30 19.23 -6.60
C ILE A 16 8.87 19.17 -8.07
N CYS A 17 7.63 18.76 -8.34
CA CYS A 17 7.12 18.70 -9.70
C CYS A 17 7.12 20.05 -10.43
N LEU A 18 6.99 21.16 -9.71
CA LEU A 18 7.01 22.51 -10.28
C LEU A 18 8.41 23.09 -10.49
N LYS A 19 9.46 22.49 -9.90
CA LYS A 19 10.84 23.03 -9.90
C LYS A 19 11.83 22.18 -10.68
N THR A 20 11.54 20.91 -10.94
CA THR A 20 12.50 19.94 -11.50
C THR A 20 12.05 19.42 -12.86
N LYS A 21 13.00 18.92 -13.66
CA LYS A 21 12.74 18.31 -14.98
C LYS A 21 12.03 16.95 -14.84
N ALA A 22 11.32 16.52 -15.87
CA ALA A 22 10.53 15.28 -15.86
C ALA A 22 11.33 14.05 -15.40
N ASP A 23 12.57 13.87 -15.88
CA ASP A 23 13.43 12.74 -15.49
C ASP A 23 13.73 12.70 -13.98
N THR A 24 13.99 13.87 -13.39
CA THR A 24 14.22 14.00 -11.94
C THR A 24 12.93 13.82 -11.13
N GLN A 25 11.77 14.22 -11.67
CA GLN A 25 10.48 14.00 -11.00
C GLN A 25 10.16 12.50 -10.89
N ILE A 26 10.27 11.77 -11.99
CA ILE A 26 10.00 10.31 -12.03
C ILE A 26 10.92 9.59 -11.03
N THR A 27 12.21 9.93 -11.02
CA THR A 27 13.19 9.31 -10.11
C THR A 27 12.84 9.57 -8.63
N ILE A 28 12.50 10.82 -8.28
CA ILE A 28 12.12 11.17 -6.90
C ILE A 28 10.80 10.49 -6.52
N GLY A 29 9.83 10.44 -7.43
CA GLY A 29 8.54 9.79 -7.21
C GLY A 29 8.68 8.28 -6.99
N ALA A 30 9.62 7.65 -7.69
CA ALA A 30 9.96 6.25 -7.52
C ALA A 30 10.54 5.98 -6.13
N ILE A 31 11.46 6.82 -5.66
CA ILE A 31 12.07 6.69 -4.33
C ILE A 31 11.01 6.87 -3.24
N MET A 32 10.15 7.88 -3.36
CA MET A 32 9.06 8.12 -2.40
C MET A 32 8.07 6.95 -2.35
N THR A 33 7.70 6.40 -3.51
CA THR A 33 6.79 5.23 -3.59
C THR A 33 7.44 3.97 -3.03
N ALA A 34 8.74 3.75 -3.26
CA ALA A 34 9.47 2.62 -2.71
C ALA A 34 9.52 2.66 -1.18
N ILE A 35 9.82 3.83 -0.59
CA ILE A 35 9.82 4.01 0.87
C ILE A 35 8.41 3.76 1.43
N TYR A 36 7.38 4.31 0.78
CA TYR A 36 6.00 4.11 1.18
C TYR A 36 5.58 2.62 1.13
N ALA A 37 5.94 1.91 0.06
CA ALA A 37 5.64 0.48 -0.09
C ALA A 37 6.31 -0.36 1.01
N LEU A 38 7.55 -0.06 1.38
CA LEU A 38 8.24 -0.72 2.48
C LEU A 38 7.54 -0.47 3.82
N VAL A 39 7.25 0.79 4.15
CA VAL A 39 6.57 1.14 5.41
C VAL A 39 5.19 0.50 5.49
N MET A 40 4.40 0.55 4.40
CA MET A 40 3.08 -0.06 4.36
C MET A 40 3.13 -1.58 4.47
N SER A 41 4.12 -2.24 3.85
CA SER A 41 4.29 -3.70 3.97
C SER A 41 4.57 -4.12 5.42
N MET A 42 5.39 -3.35 6.16
CA MET A 42 5.69 -3.64 7.56
C MET A 42 4.46 -3.49 8.46
N ILE A 43 3.72 -2.39 8.31
CA ILE A 43 2.49 -2.15 9.07
C ILE A 43 1.44 -3.21 8.74
N GLN A 44 1.35 -3.60 7.46
CA GLN A 44 0.41 -4.59 7.00
C GLN A 44 0.66 -5.94 7.65
N VAL A 45 1.90 -6.44 7.65
CA VAL A 45 2.24 -7.74 8.25
C VAL A 45 2.08 -7.72 9.77
N LEU A 46 2.49 -6.63 10.44
CA LEU A 46 2.57 -6.59 11.90
C LEU A 46 1.21 -6.32 12.57
N PHE A 47 0.34 -5.52 11.96
CA PHE A 47 -0.91 -5.06 12.60
C PHE A 47 -2.17 -5.38 11.78
N PHE A 48 -2.12 -5.19 10.47
CA PHE A 48 -3.32 -5.32 9.63
C PHE A 48 -3.68 -6.79 9.33
N LEU A 49 -2.71 -7.61 8.98
CA LEU A 49 -2.92 -9.03 8.70
C LEU A 49 -3.49 -9.81 9.89
N PRO A 50 -2.97 -9.67 11.13
CA PRO A 50 -3.55 -10.38 12.28
C PRO A 50 -4.95 -9.87 12.67
N SER A 51 -5.22 -8.57 12.54
CA SER A 51 -6.56 -8.02 12.81
C SER A 51 -7.59 -8.50 11.79
N VAL A 52 -7.21 -8.57 10.51
CA VAL A 52 -8.06 -9.11 9.45
C VAL A 52 -8.20 -10.64 9.55
N ALA A 53 -7.15 -11.36 9.96
CA ALA A 53 -7.26 -12.78 10.24
C ALA A 53 -8.25 -13.05 11.39
N ALA A 54 -8.28 -12.20 12.42
CA ALA A 54 -9.25 -12.31 13.50
C ALA A 54 -10.69 -12.09 13.02
N THR A 55 -10.94 -11.09 12.17
CA THR A 55 -12.29 -10.88 11.60
C THR A 55 -12.71 -12.04 10.71
N PHE A 56 -11.78 -12.61 9.94
CA PHE A 56 -12.05 -13.80 9.13
C PHE A 56 -12.43 -15.03 9.96
N ILE A 57 -11.80 -15.24 11.11
CA ILE A 57 -12.18 -16.30 12.06
C ILE A 57 -13.59 -16.06 12.63
N VAL A 58 -13.92 -14.80 12.95
CA VAL A 58 -15.26 -14.44 13.45
C VAL A 58 -16.33 -14.65 12.36
N THR A 59 -16.05 -14.26 11.12
CA THR A 59 -16.95 -14.45 9.97
C THR A 59 -17.14 -15.92 9.63
N ASP A 60 -16.10 -16.75 9.71
CA ASP A 60 -16.21 -18.21 9.53
C ASP A 60 -17.25 -18.84 10.46
N ARG A 61 -17.23 -18.44 11.73
CA ARG A 61 -18.19 -18.92 12.72
C ARG A 61 -19.62 -18.45 12.43
N LEU A 62 -19.79 -17.32 11.75
CA LEU A 62 -21.10 -16.71 11.47
C LEU A 62 -21.73 -17.22 10.16
N HIS A 63 -20.94 -17.48 9.12
CA HIS A 63 -21.43 -17.88 7.80
C HIS A 63 -20.50 -18.95 7.19
N ARG A 64 -20.77 -20.23 7.51
CA ARG A 64 -19.95 -21.40 7.12
C ARG A 64 -19.85 -21.63 5.60
N ASN A 65 -20.69 -21.00 4.78
CA ASN A 65 -20.85 -21.36 3.36
C ASN A 65 -19.92 -20.62 2.37
N GLU A 66 -19.19 -19.58 2.80
CA GLU A 66 -18.41 -18.71 1.89
C GLU A 66 -16.89 -18.78 2.11
N MET A 67 -16.39 -19.87 2.69
CA MET A 67 -14.98 -20.08 3.04
C MET A 67 -13.97 -19.80 1.92
N PHE A 68 -14.32 -20.09 0.67
CA PHE A 68 -13.43 -19.85 -0.47
C PHE A 68 -13.27 -18.37 -0.84
N ASN A 69 -14.25 -17.52 -0.50
CA ASN A 69 -14.17 -16.08 -0.76
C ASN A 69 -13.20 -15.40 0.22
N LEU A 70 -13.08 -15.93 1.45
CA LEU A 70 -12.10 -15.48 2.44
C LEU A 70 -10.66 -15.70 1.97
N LEU A 71 -10.37 -16.84 1.34
CA LEU A 71 -9.02 -17.16 0.84
C LEU A 71 -8.59 -16.17 -0.26
N HIS A 72 -9.50 -15.79 -1.15
CA HIS A 72 -9.23 -14.77 -2.17
C HIS A 72 -8.98 -13.39 -1.56
N GLY A 73 -9.75 -13.01 -0.53
CA GLY A 73 -9.52 -11.78 0.22
C GLY A 73 -8.15 -11.74 0.91
N PHE A 74 -7.73 -12.85 1.51
CA PHE A 74 -6.42 -12.96 2.14
C PHE A 74 -5.26 -12.87 1.14
N LEU A 75 -5.36 -13.59 0.02
CA LEU A 75 -4.37 -13.53 -1.07
C LEU A 75 -4.29 -12.13 -1.70
N TYR A 76 -5.42 -11.43 -1.82
CA TYR A 76 -5.46 -10.05 -2.28
C TYR A 76 -4.66 -9.13 -1.37
N LEU A 77 -4.84 -9.24 -0.04
CA LEU A 77 -4.13 -8.39 0.92
C LEU A 77 -2.61 -8.58 0.87
N ILE A 78 -2.11 -9.80 0.68
CA ILE A 78 -0.67 -10.06 0.53
C ILE A 78 -0.10 -9.42 -0.73
N ARG A 79 -0.90 -9.31 -1.81
CA ARG A 79 -0.44 -8.79 -3.10
C ARG A 79 -0.36 -7.27 -3.17
N ILE A 80 -1.18 -6.55 -2.40
CA ILE A 80 -1.24 -5.07 -2.38
C ILE A 80 0.14 -4.39 -2.34
N PRO A 81 1.06 -4.70 -1.40
CA PRO A 81 2.37 -4.04 -1.33
C PRO A 81 3.27 -4.38 -2.54
N GLY A 82 3.13 -5.57 -3.09
CA GLY A 82 3.89 -6.01 -4.27
C GLY A 82 3.45 -5.29 -5.55
N ASP A 83 2.17 -4.97 -5.68
CA ASP A 83 1.62 -4.25 -6.84
C ASP A 83 2.17 -2.80 -6.91
N TYR A 84 2.34 -2.12 -5.77
CA TYR A 84 2.96 -0.79 -5.72
C TYR A 84 4.41 -0.79 -6.20
N LEU A 85 5.19 -1.81 -5.85
CA LEU A 85 6.57 -1.97 -6.33
C LEU A 85 6.61 -2.28 -7.82
N LEU A 86 5.70 -3.13 -8.31
CA LEU A 86 5.60 -3.48 -9.73
C LEU A 86 5.24 -2.26 -10.60
N VAL A 87 4.27 -1.45 -10.17
CA VAL A 87 3.89 -0.21 -10.85
C VAL A 87 5.05 0.78 -10.88
N THR A 88 5.81 0.89 -9.78
CA THR A 88 6.99 1.76 -9.73
C THR A 88 8.07 1.30 -10.70
N TYR A 89 8.34 -0.01 -10.75
CA TYR A 89 9.29 -0.59 -11.69
C TYR A 89 8.87 -0.35 -13.15
N ALA A 90 7.60 -0.59 -13.49
CA ALA A 90 7.08 -0.39 -14.84
C ALA A 90 7.07 1.08 -15.30
N LEU A 91 6.99 2.04 -14.37
CA LEU A 91 7.05 3.47 -14.69
C LEU A 91 8.49 3.99 -14.82
N CYS A 92 9.47 3.29 -14.24
CA CYS A 92 10.87 3.73 -14.20
C CYS A 92 11.75 3.05 -15.25
N ASN A 93 11.28 1.97 -15.90
CA ASN A 93 12.02 1.17 -16.88
C ASN A 93 11.19 0.98 -18.15
#